data_AF-A0A558BZ71-F1
#
_entry.id   AF-A0A558BZ71-F1
#
_cell.length_a   1.000
_cell.length_b   1.000
_cell.length_c   1.000
_cell.angle_alpha   90.00
_cell.angle_beta   90.00
_cell.angle_gamma   90.00
#
_symmetry.space_group_name_H-M   'P 1'
#
loop_
_entity.id
_entity.type
_entity.pdbx_description
1 polymer ?
#
loop_
_entity_poly.entity_id
_entity_poly.type
_entity_poly.pdbx_seq_one_letter_code
_entity_poly.pdbx_strand_id
1 'polypeptide(L)'
;MAAPRLRQLRRDKTIFSLCLNIIRLHLEENALIGQQPELREAPDTMLLLVQQSIDQWVSLATGHIMQKHNCAAGDALQLLGELQNEMKANIPAAEVWQIPLPSVLALPPELLASQQPQAAEEPAVAKEEE
;
A
#
# COMPACT_ATOMS: atom_id res chain seq x y z
N MET A 1 -8.30 10.14 20.59
CA MET A 1 -7.18 10.67 19.78
C MET A 1 -7.78 11.41 18.60
N ALA A 2 -7.20 12.55 18.18
CA ALA A 2 -7.67 13.24 16.99
C ALA A 2 -7.23 12.45 15.75
N ALA A 3 -8.18 12.04 14.90
CA ALA A 3 -7.87 11.36 13.66
C ALA A 3 -6.93 12.24 12.80
N PRO A 4 -5.89 11.66 12.18
CA PRO A 4 -5.00 12.42 11.33
C PRO A 4 -5.79 13.00 10.15
N ARG A 5 -5.50 14.25 9.79
CA ARG A 5 -6.25 14.94 8.74
C ARG A 5 -5.73 14.52 7.37
N LEU A 6 -6.61 14.30 6.42
CA LEU A 6 -6.28 13.92 5.03
C LEU A 6 -5.16 14.77 4.40
N ARG A 7 -5.18 16.08 4.65
CA ARG A 7 -4.14 17.03 4.21
C ARG A 7 -2.74 16.72 4.73
N GLN A 8 -2.62 16.11 5.90
CA GLN A 8 -1.34 15.70 6.48
C GLN A 8 -0.79 14.49 5.75
N LEU A 9 -1.63 13.49 5.47
CA LEU A 9 -1.23 12.30 4.71
C LEU A 9 -0.78 12.68 3.30
N ARG A 10 -1.48 13.61 2.64
CA ARG A 10 -1.08 14.09 1.30
C ARG A 10 0.30 14.75 1.26
N ARG A 11 0.74 15.36 2.36
CA ARG A 11 2.06 16.01 2.46
C ARG A 11 3.18 15.03 2.78
N ASP A 12 2.82 13.82 3.18
CA ASP A 12 3.77 12.76 3.41
C ASP A 12 4.20 12.15 2.07
N LYS A 13 5.47 12.33 1.71
CA LYS A 13 6.01 11.83 0.44
C LYS A 13 5.91 10.30 0.34
N THR A 14 6.10 9.58 1.45
CA THR A 14 6.04 8.12 1.47
C THR A 14 4.60 7.66 1.26
N ILE A 15 3.65 8.15 2.08
CA ILE A 15 2.23 7.79 1.93
C ILE A 15 1.72 8.16 0.53
N PHE A 16 2.05 9.36 0.06
CA PHE A 16 1.67 9.81 -1.28
C PHE A 16 2.22 8.90 -2.38
N SER A 17 3.50 8.49 -2.30
CA SER A 17 4.09 7.57 -3.27
C SER A 17 3.45 6.17 -3.21
N LEU A 18 3.16 5.66 -2.01
CA LEU A 18 2.48 4.38 -1.84
C LEU A 18 1.07 4.43 -2.46
N CYS A 19 0.32 5.51 -2.21
CA CYS A 19 -0.98 5.72 -2.83
C CYS A 19 -0.92 5.82 -4.35
N LEU A 20 0.08 6.52 -4.91
CA LEU A 20 0.26 6.60 -6.37
C LEU A 20 0.46 5.22 -6.99
N ASN A 21 1.27 4.36 -6.37
CA ASN A 21 1.50 3.00 -6.85
C ASN A 21 0.23 2.14 -6.81
N ILE A 22 -0.56 2.26 -5.74
CA ILE A 22 -1.87 1.59 -5.61
C ILE A 22 -2.83 2.06 -6.72
N ILE A 23 -2.92 3.38 -6.95
CA ILE A 23 -3.77 3.94 -8.00
C ILE A 23 -3.30 3.44 -9.38
N ARG A 24 -1.99 3.41 -9.63
CA ARG A 24 -1.43 2.90 -10.88
C ARG A 24 -1.83 1.45 -11.14
N LEU A 25 -1.79 0.60 -10.13
CA LEU A 25 -2.18 -0.81 -10.26
C LEU A 25 -3.68 -0.98 -10.46
N HIS A 26 -4.53 -0.21 -9.77
CA HIS A 26 -5.97 -0.22 -10.03
C HIS A 26 -6.32 0.28 -11.44
N LEU A 27 -5.55 1.22 -12.00
CA LEU A 27 -5.72 1.62 -13.40
C LEU A 27 -5.38 0.47 -14.35
N GLU A 28 -4.33 -0.31 -14.04
CA GLU A 28 -3.98 -1.52 -14.80
C GLU A 28 -5.07 -2.59 -14.71
N GLU A 29 -5.53 -2.90 -13.49
CA GLU A 29 -6.62 -3.84 -13.23
C GLU A 29 -7.87 -3.49 -14.05
N ASN A 30 -8.30 -2.22 -14.01
CA ASN A 30 -9.44 -1.75 -14.77
C ASN A 30 -9.21 -1.80 -16.29
N ALA A 31 -7.99 -1.59 -16.76
CA ALA A 31 -7.66 -1.69 -18.18
C ALA A 31 -7.70 -3.14 -18.67
N LEU A 32 -7.13 -4.09 -17.90
CA LEU A 32 -7.17 -5.53 -18.20
C LEU A 32 -8.62 -6.02 -18.27
N ILE A 33 -9.40 -5.72 -17.22
CA ILE A 33 -10.83 -6.07 -17.14
C ILE A 33 -11.63 -5.38 -18.25
N GLY A 34 -11.31 -4.13 -18.59
CA GLY A 34 -11.99 -3.39 -19.64
C GLY A 34 -11.76 -3.97 -21.04
N GLN A 35 -10.58 -4.55 -21.28
CA GLN A 35 -10.24 -5.23 -22.53
C GLN A 35 -10.85 -6.64 -22.60
N GLN A 36 -10.89 -7.36 -21.47
CA GLN A 36 -11.41 -8.72 -21.37
C GLN A 36 -12.29 -8.84 -20.12
N PRO A 37 -13.60 -8.54 -20.24
CA PRO A 37 -14.52 -8.59 -19.11
C PRO A 37 -14.64 -9.98 -18.47
N GLU A 38 -14.40 -11.06 -19.22
CA GLU A 38 -14.37 -12.44 -18.69
C GLU A 38 -13.34 -12.65 -17.58
N LEU A 39 -12.28 -11.85 -17.53
CA LEU A 39 -11.25 -11.95 -16.49
C LEU A 39 -11.79 -11.64 -15.09
N ARG A 40 -12.97 -11.02 -14.96
CA ARG A 40 -13.63 -10.83 -13.66
C ARG A 40 -14.02 -12.15 -13.00
N GLU A 41 -14.41 -13.14 -13.79
CA GLU A 41 -14.87 -14.44 -13.30
C GLU A 41 -13.73 -15.47 -13.29
N ALA A 42 -12.81 -15.37 -14.25
CA ALA A 42 -11.65 -16.22 -14.39
C ALA A 42 -10.38 -15.36 -14.57
N PRO A 43 -9.81 -14.83 -13.46
CA PRO A 43 -8.64 -13.98 -13.55
C PRO A 43 -7.44 -14.77 -14.07
N ASP A 44 -6.75 -14.20 -15.05
CA ASP A 44 -5.52 -14.76 -15.59
C ASP A 44 -4.32 -14.48 -14.68
N THR A 45 -3.16 -15.02 -15.05
CA THR A 45 -1.94 -14.86 -14.22
C THR A 45 -1.55 -13.40 -14.04
N MET A 46 -1.77 -12.56 -15.07
CA MET A 46 -1.43 -11.15 -15.01
C MET A 46 -2.38 -10.40 -14.07
N LEU A 47 -3.70 -10.60 -14.19
CA LEU A 47 -4.68 -9.96 -13.31
C LEU A 47 -4.48 -10.39 -11.86
N LEU A 48 -4.22 -11.67 -11.61
CA LEU A 48 -3.88 -12.18 -10.27
C LEU A 48 -2.64 -11.50 -9.70
N LEU A 49 -1.58 -11.33 -10.51
CA LEU A 49 -0.35 -10.66 -10.08
C LEU A 49 -0.62 -9.18 -9.73
N VAL A 50 -1.41 -8.48 -10.55
CA VAL A 50 -1.79 -7.09 -10.30
C VAL A 50 -2.59 -6.99 -8.99
N GLN A 51 -3.57 -7.87 -8.79
CA GLN A 51 -4.40 -7.90 -7.57
C GLN A 51 -3.58 -8.19 -6.32
N GLN A 52 -2.69 -9.19 -6.37
CA GLN A 52 -1.78 -9.47 -5.27
C GLN A 52 -0.84 -8.29 -4.97
N SER A 53 -0.37 -7.60 -6.01
CA SER A 53 0.46 -6.40 -5.84
C SER A 53 -0.32 -5.28 -5.16
N ILE A 54 -1.59 -5.05 -5.54
CA ILE A 54 -2.47 -4.08 -4.89
C ILE A 54 -2.56 -4.37 -3.39
N ASP A 55 -2.87 -5.62 -3.01
CA ASP A 55 -2.99 -6.02 -1.61
C ASP A 55 -1.71 -5.75 -0.82
N GLN A 56 -0.55 -6.04 -1.42
CA GLN A 56 0.75 -5.77 -0.81
C GLN A 56 1.00 -4.28 -0.57
N TRP A 57 0.76 -3.42 -1.57
CA TRP A 57 0.94 -1.97 -1.42
C TRP A 57 -0.08 -1.36 -0.45
N VAL A 58 -1.32 -1.85 -0.45
CA VAL A 58 -2.36 -1.43 0.51
C VAL A 58 -1.95 -1.79 1.93
N SER A 59 -1.46 -3.02 2.16
CA SER A 59 -0.96 -3.46 3.47
C SER A 59 0.18 -2.56 3.96
N LEU A 60 1.14 -2.25 3.09
CA LEU A 60 2.26 -1.35 3.39
C LEU A 60 1.81 0.07 3.74
N ALA A 61 0.95 0.66 2.91
CA ALA A 61 0.43 2.00 3.13
C ALA A 61 -0.35 2.08 4.45
N THR A 62 -1.18 1.06 4.72
CA THR A 62 -1.95 0.95 5.96
C THR A 62 -1.02 0.84 7.16
N GLY A 63 -0.03 -0.06 7.14
CA GLY A 63 0.95 -0.21 8.21
C GLY A 63 1.75 1.08 8.47
N HIS A 64 2.15 1.78 7.40
CA HIS A 64 2.86 3.06 7.53
C HIS A 64 1.97 4.15 8.18
N ILE A 65 0.70 4.25 7.78
CA ILE A 65 -0.25 5.18 8.40
C ILE A 65 -0.47 4.84 9.87
N MET A 66 -0.69 3.56 10.19
CA MET A 66 -0.86 3.09 11.57
C MET A 66 0.33 3.48 12.45
N GLN A 67 1.55 3.16 12.02
CA GLN A 67 2.77 3.47 12.77
C GLN A 67 2.98 4.97 12.93
N LYS A 68 2.79 5.75 11.87
CA LYS A 68 3.05 7.19 11.87
C LYS A 68 2.02 7.99 12.65
N HIS A 69 0.75 7.59 12.57
CA HIS A 69 -0.36 8.33 13.16
C HIS A 69 -0.95 7.69 14.41
N ASN A 70 -0.41 6.55 14.84
CA ASN A 70 -0.84 5.80 16.02
C ASN A 70 -2.37 5.56 16.03
N CYS A 71 -2.88 5.01 14.93
CA CYS A 71 -4.31 4.73 14.75
C CYS A 71 -4.56 3.24 14.46
N ALA A 72 -5.82 2.82 14.61
CA ALA A 72 -6.23 1.45 14.31
C ALA A 72 -6.22 1.18 12.81
N ALA A 73 -6.10 -0.10 12.43
CA ALA A 73 -6.05 -0.52 11.03
C ALA A 73 -7.28 -0.07 10.22
N GLY A 74 -8.48 -0.12 10.83
CA GLY A 74 -9.72 0.36 10.18
C GLY A 74 -9.67 1.84 9.83
N ASP A 75 -9.21 2.68 10.77
CA ASP A 75 -9.04 4.12 10.54
C ASP A 75 -7.98 4.38 9.46
N ALA A 76 -6.86 3.65 9.50
CA ALA A 76 -5.79 3.76 8.52
C ALA A 76 -6.25 3.39 7.10
N LEU A 77 -7.02 2.32 6.96
CA LEU A 77 -7.62 1.90 5.69
C LEU A 77 -8.63 2.94 5.17
N GLN A 78 -9.46 3.49 6.05
CA GLN A 78 -10.40 4.54 5.68
C GLN A 78 -9.67 5.78 5.16
N LEU A 79 -8.66 6.26 5.89
CA LEU A 79 -7.84 7.40 5.49
C LEU A 79 -7.11 7.15 4.17
N LEU A 80 -6.61 5.92 3.96
CA LEU A 80 -5.98 5.51 2.72
C LEU A 80 -6.98 5.57 1.55
N GLY A 81 -8.21 5.08 1.73
CA GLY A 81 -9.27 5.16 0.74
C GLY A 81 -9.68 6.60 0.41
N GLU A 82 -9.84 7.45 1.43
CA GLU A 82 -10.11 8.88 1.25
C GLU A 82 -8.99 9.57 0.47
N LEU A 83 -7.73 9.24 0.77
CA LEU A 83 -6.57 9.82 0.08
C LEU A 83 -6.51 9.38 -1.37
N GLN A 84 -6.75 8.10 -1.65
CA GLN A 84 -6.84 7.61 -3.02
C GLN A 84 -7.93 8.33 -3.82
N ASN A 85 -9.09 8.57 -3.22
CA ASN A 85 -10.18 9.30 -3.88
C ASN A 85 -9.81 10.77 -4.13
N GLU A 86 -9.19 11.47 -3.17
CA GLU A 86 -8.69 12.83 -3.38
C GLU A 86 -7.66 12.86 -4.51
N MET A 87 -6.71 11.92 -4.52
CA MET A 87 -5.66 11.86 -5.53
C MET A 87 -6.21 11.55 -6.93
N LYS A 88 -7.12 10.59 -7.07
CA LYS A 88 -7.80 10.29 -8.34
C LYS A 88 -8.58 11.48 -8.90
N ALA A 89 -9.10 12.36 -8.02
CA ALA A 89 -9.81 13.56 -8.44
C ALA A 89 -8.87 14.72 -8.85
N ASN A 90 -7.63 14.76 -8.34
CA ASN A 90 -6.70 15.87 -8.56
C ASN A 90 -5.54 15.54 -9.52
N ILE A 91 -5.22 14.26 -9.72
CA ILE A 91 -4.10 13.81 -10.56
C ILE A 91 -4.67 13.14 -11.81
N PRO A 92 -4.37 13.67 -13.01
CA PRO A 92 -4.82 13.05 -14.25
C PRO A 92 -4.32 11.61 -14.38
N ALA A 93 -5.20 10.70 -14.81
CA ALA A 93 -4.82 9.30 -15.02
C ALA A 93 -3.62 9.15 -15.97
N ALA A 94 -3.52 10.03 -16.99
CA ALA A 94 -2.39 10.06 -17.93
C ALA A 94 -1.03 10.32 -17.26
N GLU A 95 -0.99 11.07 -16.15
CA GLU A 95 0.24 11.27 -15.37
C GLU A 95 0.58 10.00 -14.58
N VAL A 96 -0.43 9.36 -13.98
CA VAL A 96 -0.24 8.11 -13.24
C VAL A 96 0.29 7.02 -14.17
N TRP A 97 -0.21 6.92 -15.40
CA TRP A 97 0.24 5.95 -16.42
C TRP A 97 1.73 6.06 -16.78
N GLN A 98 2.38 7.20 -16.50
CA GLN A 98 3.82 7.36 -16.72
C GLN A 98 4.65 6.54 -15.71
N ILE A 99 4.05 6.08 -14.62
CA ILE A 99 4.70 5.19 -13.65
C ILE A 99 4.88 3.81 -14.30
N PRO A 100 6.12 3.31 -14.46
CA PRO A 100 6.38 2.03 -15.10
C PRO A 100 5.75 0.87 -14.34
N LEU A 101 4.94 0.05 -15.03
CA LEU A 101 4.28 -1.12 -14.45
C LEU A 101 5.27 -2.08 -13.75
N PRO A 102 6.45 -2.41 -14.32
CA PRO A 102 7.40 -3.31 -13.65
C PRO A 102 7.85 -2.82 -12.26
N SER A 103 7.95 -1.51 -12.08
CA SER A 103 8.37 -0.91 -10.81
C SER A 103 7.31 -0.96 -9.72
N VAL A 104 6.04 -1.16 -10.08
CA VAL A 104 4.92 -1.27 -9.13
C VAL A 104 4.42 -2.71 -8.96
N LEU A 105 4.71 -3.61 -9.91
CA LEU A 105 4.46 -5.04 -9.77
C LEU A 105 5.42 -5.73 -8.80
N ALA A 106 6.62 -5.17 -8.60
CA ALA A 106 7.57 -5.66 -7.63
C ALA A 106 7.66 -4.70 -6.45
N LEU A 107 7.58 -5.24 -5.23
CA LEU A 107 7.92 -4.47 -4.06
C LEU A 107 9.43 -4.27 -3.96
N PRO A 108 9.91 -3.03 -3.75
CA PRO A 108 11.30 -2.79 -3.39
C PRO A 108 11.64 -3.56 -2.10
N PRO A 109 12.74 -4.33 -2.08
CA PRO A 109 13.14 -5.12 -0.90
C PRO A 109 13.34 -4.27 0.36
N GLU A 110 13.67 -2.99 0.21
CA GLU A 110 13.83 -2.03 1.30
C GLU A 110 12.51 -1.76 2.06
N LEU A 111 11.37 -1.80 1.35
CA LEU A 111 10.05 -1.64 1.95
C LEU A 111 9.58 -2.92 2.65
N LEU A 112 10.04 -4.09 2.19
CA LEU A 112 9.80 -5.36 2.86
C LEU A 112 10.60 -5.45 4.18
N ALA A 113 11.84 -4.98 4.19
CA ALA A 113 12.68 -4.95 5.41
C ALA A 113 12.09 -4.05 6.52
N SER A 114 11.37 -3.00 6.15
CA SER A 114 10.72 -2.08 7.09
C SER A 114 9.48 -2.67 7.78
N GLN A 115 9.00 -3.84 7.34
CA GLN A 115 7.88 -4.56 7.94
C GLN A 115 8.29 -5.68 8.91
N GLN A 116 9.59 -5.96 9.09
CA GLN A 116 9.99 -6.90 10.13
C GLN A 116 9.66 -6.28 11.50
N PRO A 117 8.81 -6.94 12.33
CA PRO A 117 8.79 -6.63 13.74
C PRO A 117 10.23 -6.80 14.21
N GLN A 118 10.83 -5.79 14.83
CA GLN A 118 11.99 -6.04 15.67
C GLN A 118 11.53 -7.10 16.68
N ALA A 119 11.92 -8.36 16.44
CA ALA A 119 11.73 -9.43 17.39
C ALA A 119 12.32 -8.90 18.69
N ALA A 120 11.47 -8.84 19.71
CA ALA A 120 11.83 -8.36 21.03
C ALA A 120 13.14 -9.03 21.42
N GLU A 121 14.16 -8.21 21.64
CA GLU A 121 15.40 -8.60 22.28
C GLU A 121 15.04 -8.92 23.73
N GLU A 122 14.61 -10.15 23.99
CA GLU A 122 14.57 -10.73 25.33
C GLU A 122 15.96 -11.29 25.62
N PRO A 123 16.81 -10.64 26.45
CA PRO A 123 17.89 -11.36 27.09
C PRO A 123 17.26 -12.22 28.19
N ALA A 124 17.12 -13.50 27.89
CA ALA A 124 16.82 -14.52 28.87
C ALA A 124 17.83 -14.45 30.01
N VAL A 125 17.31 -14.26 31.23
CA VAL A 125 18.03 -14.45 32.49
C VAL A 125 18.46 -15.91 32.57
N ALA A 126 19.76 -16.18 32.42
CA ALA A 126 20.37 -17.42 32.85
C ALA A 126 20.97 -17.20 34.26
N LYS A 127 20.22 -17.63 35.27
CA LYS A 127 20.77 -18.02 36.56
C LYS A 127 21.35 -19.42 36.41
N GLU A 128 22.61 -19.59 36.78
CA GLU A 128 23.30 -20.84 37.18
C GLU A 128 24.68 -20.38 37.69
N GLU A 129 25.28 -20.84 38.78
CA GLU A 129 24.99 -21.69 39.93
C GLU A 129 26.28 -21.55 40.78
N GLU A 130 26.19 -21.39 42.10
CA GLU A 130 27.31 -21.68 43.03
C GLU A 130 26.77 -22.55 44.17
#